data_AF-A0A374ULP5-F1
#
_entry.id   AF-A0A374ULP5-F1
#
_cell.length_a   1.000
_cell.length_b   1.000
_cell.length_c   1.000
_cell.angle_alpha   90.00
_cell.angle_beta   90.00
_cell.angle_gamma   90.00
#
_symmetry.space_group_name_H-M   'P 1'
#
loop_
_entity.id
_entity.type
_entity.pdbx_description
1 polymer ?
#
loop_
_entity_poly.entity_id
_entity_poly.type
_entity_poly.pdbx_seq_one_letter_code
_entity_poly.pdbx_strand_id
1 'polypeptide(L)' 'MDKALKYIAIQAGIPQELVYPHSVRHLFAKEYMRKIGDISELADLLGHTRLETTWIYTKTTSEEKRVRLEHLDL' A
#
# COMPACT_ATOMS: atom_id res chain seq x y z
N MET A 1 -4.52 -0.24 -20.68
CA MET A 1 -3.56 0.53 -19.86
C MET A 1 -2.36 -0.30 -19.36
N ASP A 2 -2.32 -1.63 -19.54
CA ASP A 2 -1.34 -2.49 -18.84
C ASP A 2 0.06 -2.68 -19.46
N LYS A 3 0.35 -2.17 -20.67
CA LYS A 3 1.65 -2.46 -21.33
C LYS A 3 2.84 -1.83 -20.62
N ALA A 4 2.70 -0.59 -20.13
CA ALA A 4 3.77 0.11 -19.43
C ALA A 4 4.10 -0.54 -18.07
N LEU A 5 3.07 -0.94 -17.31
CA LEU A 5 3.25 -1.57 -16.01
C LEU A 5 3.90 -2.96 -16.15
N LYS A 6 3.48 -3.73 -17.15
CA LYS A 6 4.08 -5.02 -17.50
C LYS A 6 5.51 -4.89 -18.00
N TYR A 7 5.83 -3.81 -18.71
CA TYR A 7 7.20 -3.51 -19.13
C TYR A 7 8.10 -3.22 -17.92
N ILE A 8 7.65 -2.35 -17.01
CA ILE A 8 8.36 -2.06 -15.76
C ILE A 8 8.54 -3.33 -14.92
N ALA A 9 7.53 -4.20 -14.85
CA ALA A 9 7.60 -5.49 -14.16
C ALA A 9 8.73 -6.37 -14.70
N ILE A 10 8.86 -6.49 -16.04
CA ILE A 10 9.96 -7.22 -16.68
C ILE A 10 11.31 -6.62 -16.27
N GLN A 11 11.45 -5.29 -16.36
CA GLN A 11 12.72 -4.63 -16.02
C GLN A 11 13.08 -4.80 -14.53
N ALA A 12 12.08 -4.88 -13.65
CA ALA A 12 12.27 -5.09 -12.22
C ALA A 12 12.39 -6.58 -11.81
N GLY A 13 12.29 -7.53 -12.75
CA GLY A 13 12.31 -8.97 -12.45
C GLY A 13 11.07 -9.46 -11.69
N ILE A 14 9.94 -8.75 -11.77
CA ILE A 14 8.69 -9.09 -11.10
C ILE A 14 7.80 -9.91 -12.06
N PRO A 15 7.22 -11.04 -11.60
CA PRO A 15 6.30 -11.82 -12.41
C PRO A 15 5.12 -10.97 -12.91
N GLN A 16 4.87 -10.97 -14.22
CA GLN A 16 3.91 -10.06 -14.84
C GLN A 16 2.46 -10.35 -14.42
N GLU A 17 2.16 -11.59 -14.06
CA GLU A 17 0.87 -12.03 -13.55
C GLU A 17 0.52 -11.37 -12.21
N LEU A 18 1.52 -10.92 -11.45
CA LEU A 18 1.34 -10.21 -10.18
C LEU A 18 1.16 -8.71 -10.38
N VAL A 19 1.43 -8.17 -11.58
CA VAL A 19 1.49 -6.73 -11.84
C VAL A 19 0.29 -6.28 -12.65
N TYR A 20 -0.69 -5.73 -11.94
CA TYR A 20 -1.89 -5.12 -12.48
C TYR A 20 -2.25 -3.86 -11.66
N PRO A 21 -3.10 -2.95 -12.17
CA PRO A 21 -3.30 -1.64 -11.54
C PRO A 21 -3.72 -1.72 -10.06
N HIS A 22 -4.57 -2.68 -9.71
CA HIS A 22 -4.98 -2.87 -8.33
C HIS A 22 -3.87 -3.43 -7.44
N SER A 23 -3.04 -4.38 -7.90
CA SER A 23 -1.95 -4.90 -7.07
C SER A 23 -0.91 -3.82 -6.74
N VAL A 24 -0.60 -2.95 -7.71
CA VAL A 24 0.30 -1.81 -7.49
C VAL A 24 -0.31 -0.79 -6.54
N ARG A 25 -1.60 -0.46 -6.69
CA ARG A 25 -2.31 0.40 -5.73
C ARG A 25 -2.25 -0.18 -4.31
N HIS A 26 -2.51 -1.48 -4.17
CA HIS A 26 -2.47 -2.16 -2.88
C HIS A 26 -1.07 -2.13 -2.27
N LEU A 27 -0.03 -2.39 -3.07
CA LEU A 27 1.35 -2.33 -2.63
C LEU A 27 1.73 -0.93 -2.15
N PHE A 28 1.43 0.09 -2.95
CA PHE A 28 1.66 1.50 -2.59
C PHE A 28 0.98 1.86 -1.26
N ALA A 29 -0.31 1.54 -1.13
CA ALA A 29 -1.09 1.89 0.05
C ALA A 29 -0.58 1.17 1.32
N LYS A 30 -0.22 -0.11 1.24
CA LYS A 30 0.40 -0.82 2.37
C LYS A 30 1.73 -0.18 2.78
N GLU A 31 2.57 0.17 1.81
CA GLU A 31 3.87 0.76 2.10
C GLU A 31 3.77 2.16 2.69
N TYR A 32 2.83 2.95 2.18
CA TYR A 32 2.50 4.24 2.75
C TYR A 32 2.04 4.11 4.21
N MET A 33 1.10 3.21 4.51
CA MET A 33 0.62 2.99 5.88
C MET A 33 1.71 2.46 6.82
N ARG A 34 2.68 1.72 6.29
CA ARG A 34 3.81 1.21 7.07
C ARG A 34 4.80 2.31 7.44
N LYS A 35 5.07 3.24 6.53
CA LYS A 35 6.11 4.27 6.70
C LYS A 35 5.59 5.58 7.30
N ILE A 36 4.40 6.01 6.91
CA ILE A 36 3.83 7.31 7.27
C ILE A 36 2.61 7.11 8.18
N GLY A 37 1.70 6.22 7.79
CA GLY A 37 0.57 5.84 8.65
C GLY A 37 -0.61 6.82 8.68
N ASP A 38 -0.66 7.84 7.80
CA ASP A 38 -1.80 8.74 7.67
C ASP A 38 -2.84 8.22 6.67
N ILE A 39 -3.99 7.78 7.18
CA ILE A 39 -5.06 7.24 6.34
C ILE A 39 -5.80 8.30 5.53
N SER A 40 -5.88 9.54 6.03
CA SER A 40 -6.59 10.62 5.38
C SER A 40 -5.79 11.11 4.18
N GLU A 41 -4.50 11.35 4.37
CA GLU A 41 -3.60 11.71 3.27
C GLU A 41 -3.52 10.57 2.23
N LEU A 42 -3.49 9.31 2.67
CA LEU A 42 -3.55 8.17 1.75
C LEU A 42 -4.85 8.17 0.92
N ALA A 43 -5.99 8.51 1.50
CA ALA A 43 -7.25 8.58 0.77
C ALA A 43 -7.21 9.68 -0.31
N ASP A 44 -6.65 10.84 0.01
CA ASP A 44 -6.46 11.94 -0.94
C ASP A 44 -5.52 11.53 -2.08
N LEU A 45 -4.38 10.90 -1.77
CA LEU A 45 -3.43 10.39 -2.76
C LEU A 45 -4.02 9.34 -3.70
N LEU A 46 -4.95 8.52 -3.19
CA LEU A 46 -5.65 7.50 -3.97
C LEU A 46 -6.90 8.04 -4.70
N GLY A 47 -7.29 9.29 -4.43
CA GLY A 47 -8.51 9.90 -4.97
C GLY A 47 -9.79 9.26 -4.43
N HIS A 48 -9.76 8.73 -3.22
CA HIS A 48 -10.92 8.14 -2.58
C HIS A 48 -11.78 9.24 -1.93
N THR A 49 -13.01 9.38 -2.41
CA THR A 49 -14.00 10.33 -1.83
C THR A 49 -14.52 9.90 -0.46
N ARG A 50 -14.24 8.65 -0.07
CA ARG A 50 -14.75 8.00 1.13
C ARG A 50 -13.61 7.30 1.85
N LEU A 51 -13.39 7.65 3.12
CA LEU A 51 -12.34 7.03 3.94
C LEU A 51 -12.56 5.52 4.10
N GLU A 52 -13.81 5.05 4.08
CA GLU A 52 -14.12 3.64 4.24
C GLU A 52 -13.51 2.78 3.12
N THR A 53 -13.31 3.35 1.92
CA THR A 53 -12.62 2.67 0.82
C THR A 53 -11.13 2.46 1.12
N THR A 54 -10.52 3.33 1.92
CA THR A 54 -9.11 3.28 2.33
C THR A 54 -8.91 2.43 3.60
N TRP A 55 -9.96 2.20 4.40
CA TRP A 55 -9.88 1.42 5.65
C TRP A 55 -9.35 0.00 5.48
N ILE A 56 -9.45 -0.57 4.28
CA ILE A 56 -8.88 -1.89 3.99
C ILE A 56 -7.35 -1.95 4.25
N TYR A 57 -6.66 -0.81 4.22
CA TYR A 57 -5.22 -0.70 4.43
C TYR A 57 -4.79 -0.48 5.89
N THR A 58 -5.73 -0.25 6.81
CA THR A 58 -5.41 -0.12 8.24
C THR A 58 -5.30 -1.47 8.94
N LYS A 59 -5.85 -2.51 8.30
CA LYS A 59 -5.82 -3.88 8.80
C LYS A 59 -4.38 -4.35 8.87
N THR A 60 -3.89 -4.44 10.10
CA THR A 60 -2.54 -4.89 10.44
C THR A 60 -2.65 -6.04 11.41
N THR A 61 -1.71 -6.96 11.29
CA THR A 61 -1.56 -8.11 12.18
C THR A 61 -1.16 -7.67 13.58
N SER A 62 -1.37 -8.54 14.57
CA SER A 62 -0.93 -8.29 15.95
C SER A 62 0.59 -8.04 16.02
N GLU A 63 1.36 -8.73 15.18
CA GLU A 63 2.81 -8.58 15.11
C GLU A 63 3.24 -7.22 14.59
N GLU A 64 2.64 -6.72 13.50
CA GLU A 64 2.92 -5.37 12.98
C GLU A 64 2.57 -4.26 13.98
N LYS A 65 1.50 -4.47 14.77
CA LYS A 65 1.17 -3.55 15.87
C LYS A 65 2.21 -3.60 16.98
N ARG A 66 2.67 -4.79 17.36
CA ARG A 66 3.72 -4.98 18.38
C ARG A 66 5.01 -4.27 17.97
N VAL A 67 5.49 -4.53 16.75
CA VAL A 67 6.68 -3.86 16.21
C VAL A 67 6.54 -2.34 16.25
N ARG A 68 5.40 -1.77 15.81
CA ARG A 68 5.20 -0.32 15.89
C ARG A 68 5.23 0.23 17.31
N LEU A 69 4.65 -0.50 18.28
CA LEU A 69 4.70 -0.10 19.68
C LEU A 69 6.12 -0.18 20.26
N GLU A 70 6.93 -1.14 19.84
CA GLU A 70 8.33 -1.26 20.25
C GLU A 70 9.23 -0.13 19.71
N HIS A 71 8.85 0.48 18.59
CA HIS A 71 9.54 1.65 18.03
C HIS A 71 9.07 2.98 18.64
N LEU A 72 8.05 2.95 19.49
CA LEU A 72 7.75 4.08 20.37
C LEU A 72 8.74 3.95 21.52
N ASP A 73 9.85 4.66 21.48
CA ASP A 73 10.83 4.78 22.57
C ASP A 73 10.18 5.44 23.81
N LEU A 74 9.23 4.75 24.45
CA LEU A 74 8.45 5.16 25.62
C LEU A 74 8.91 4.42 26.88
#